data_AF-A0A7L4PY88-F1
#
_entry.id   AF-A0A7L4PY88-F1
#
_cell.length_a   1.000
_cell.length_b   1.000
_cell.length_c   1.000
_cell.angle_alpha   90.00
_cell.angle_beta   90.00
_cell.angle_gamma   90.00
#
_symmetry.space_group_name_H-M   'P 1'
#
loop_
_entity.id
_entity.type
_entity.pdbx_description
1 polymer ?
#
loop_
_entity_poly.entity_id
_entity_poly.type
_entity_poly.pdbx_seq_one_letter_code
_entity_poly.pdbx_strand_id
1 'polypeptide(L)' 'MLRHSCGYELEILCRNCGKPIEYRSRQGLICPNCGRVVTLVCPGCGTKW' A
#
# COMPACT_ATOMS: atom_id res chain seq x y z
N MET A 1 -5.14 -5.42 -5.97
CA MET A 1 -5.09 -4.00 -6.38
C MET A 1 -5.52 -3.13 -5.21
N LEU A 2 -4.70 -2.15 -4.82
CA LEU A 2 -5.03 -1.20 -3.74
C LEU A 2 -5.71 0.01 -4.34
N ARG A 3 -6.78 0.49 -3.71
CA ARG A 3 -7.49 1.70 -4.11
C ARG A 3 -7.33 2.78 -3.06
N HIS A 4 -6.84 3.94 -3.49
CA HIS A 4 -6.75 5.14 -2.66
C HIS A 4 -8.11 5.84 -2.57
N SER A 5 -8.30 6.68 -1.54
CA SER A 5 -9.54 7.44 -1.35
C SER A 5 -9.85 8.41 -2.50
N CYS A 6 -8.83 8.89 -3.23
CA CYS A 6 -9.03 9.71 -4.42
C CYS A 6 -9.49 8.91 -5.66
N GLY A 7 -9.57 7.58 -5.57
CA GLY A 7 -9.94 6.70 -6.67
C GLY A 7 -8.77 6.15 -7.48
N TYR A 8 -7.53 6.56 -7.19
CA TYR A 8 -6.34 6.00 -7.84
C TYR A 8 -6.10 4.56 -7.41
N GLU A 9 -5.79 3.69 -8.36
CA GLU A 9 -5.56 2.26 -8.12
C GLU A 9 -4.15 1.86 -8.52
N LEU A 10 -3.47 1.15 -7.63
CA LEU A 10 -2.11 0.68 -7.86
C LEU A 10 -1.91 -0.69 -7.23
N GLU A 11 -1.21 -1.57 -7.92
CA GLU A 11 -0.68 -2.78 -7.29
C GLU A 11 0.72 -2.50 -6.74
N ILE A 12 0.87 -2.67 -5.42
CA ILE A 12 2.14 -2.45 -4.73
C ILE A 12 2.63 -3.81 -4.25
N LEU A 13 3.84 -4.20 -4.68
CA LEU A 13 4.47 -5.45 -4.28
C LEU A 13 5.52 -5.19 -3.20
N CYS A 14 5.62 -6.11 -2.23
CA CYS A 14 6.65 -6.06 -1.22
C CYS A 14 8.03 -6.31 -1.86
N ARG A 15 8.97 -5.38 -1.68
CA ARG A 15 10.35 -5.54 -2.18
C ARG A 15 11.08 -6.78 -1.65
N ASN A 16 10.68 -7.30 -0.48
CA ASN A 16 11.39 -8.41 0.17
C ASN A 16 10.89 -9.79 -0.24
N CYS A 17 9.58 -9.95 -0.45
CA CYS A 17 8.97 -11.26 -0.74
C CYS A 17 8.15 -11.30 -2.02
N GLY A 18 8.00 -10.18 -2.74
CA GLY A 18 7.22 -10.07 -3.97
C GLY A 18 5.70 -10.14 -3.79
N LYS A 19 5.18 -10.42 -2.58
CA LYS A 19 3.74 -10.51 -2.36
C LYS A 19 3.06 -9.13 -2.36
N PRO A 20 1.78 -9.04 -2.77
CA PRO A 20 1.02 -7.79 -2.72
C PRO A 20 0.94 -7.21 -1.31
N ILE A 21 1.06 -5.89 -1.22
CA ILE A 21 0.80 -5.11 -0.01
C ILE A 21 -0.70 -4.94 0.17
N GLU A 22 -1.15 -4.97 1.42
CA GLU A 22 -2.55 -4.80 1.80
C GLU A 22 -2.72 -3.55 2.67
N TYR A 23 -3.89 -2.91 2.60
CA TYR A 23 -4.23 -1.83 3.52
C TYR A 23 -4.96 -2.39 4.74
N ARG A 24 -4.48 -2.08 5.95
CA ARG A 24 -5.14 -2.39 7.22
C ARG A 24 -5.43 -1.11 7.98
N SER A 25 -6.69 -0.91 8.38
CA SER A 25 -7.18 0.35 8.97
C SER A 25 -6.41 0.87 10.19
N ARG A 26 -5.71 0.00 10.94
CA ARG A 26 -4.88 0.40 12.10
C ARG A 26 -3.39 0.56 11.81
N GLN A 27 -2.90 0.00 10.71
CA GLN A 27 -1.46 -0.11 10.41
C GLN A 27 -1.08 0.59 9.10
N GLY A 28 -2.06 0.97 8.28
CA GLY A 28 -1.84 1.45 6.93
C GLY A 28 -1.46 0.31 5.99
N LEU A 29 -0.57 0.61 5.04
CA LEU A 29 -0.09 -0.37 4.07
C LEU A 29 0.92 -1.33 4.71
N ILE A 30 0.62 -2.62 4.69
CA ILE A 30 1.44 -3.67 5.32
C ILE A 30 1.61 -4.89 4.40
N CYS A 31 2.79 -5.48 4.42
CA CYS A 31 3.04 -6.78 3.79
C CYS A 31 2.53 -7.92 4.70
N PRO A 32 1.58 -8.75 4.26
CA PRO A 32 1.05 -9.85 5.08
C PRO A 32 2.08 -10.95 5.38
N ASN A 33 3.14 -11.07 4.58
CA ASN A 33 4.14 -12.14 4.70
C ASN A 33 5.35 -11.74 5.55
N CYS A 34 5.78 -10.47 5.44
CA CYS A 34 6.96 -9.97 6.14
C CYS A 34 6.63 -9.09 7.35
N GLY A 35 5.37 -8.67 7.51
CA GLY A 35 4.95 -7.73 8.55
C GLY A 35 5.45 -6.29 8.36
N ARG A 36 6.10 -5.99 7.22
CA ARG A 36 6.68 -4.67 6.94
C ARG A 36 5.58 -3.67 6.64
N VAL A 37 5.57 -2.56 7.39
CA VAL A 37 4.73 -1.39 7.12
C VAL A 37 5.44 -0.50 6.12
N VAL A 38 4.71 0.00 5.14
CA VAL A 38 5.18 0.93 4.11
C VAL A 38 4.32 2.17 4.10
N THR A 39 4.92 3.32 3.81
CA THR A 39 4.22 4.58 3.63
C THR A 39 4.51 5.06 2.23
N LEU A 40 3.45 5.34 1.46
CA LEU A 40 3.55 5.78 0.08
C LEU A 40 2.71 7.03 -0.09
N VAL A 41 3.16 7.88 -1.00
CA VAL A 41 2.39 9.03 -1.48
C VAL A 41 1.63 8.57 -2.72
N CYS A 42 0.33 8.83 -2.76
CA CYS A 42 -0.52 8.52 -3.91
C CYS A 42 -0.04 9.34 -5.12
N PRO A 43 0.33 8.69 -6.24
CA PRO A 43 0.74 9.39 -7.45
C PRO A 43 -0.37 10.25 -8.08
N GLY A 44 -1.64 9.91 -7.83
CA GLY A 44 -2.79 10.60 -8.42
C GLY A 44 -3.10 11.95 -7.77
N CYS A 45 -2.99 12.06 -6.45
CA CYS A 45 -3.39 13.26 -5.70
C CYS A 45 -2.32 13.84 -4.76
N GLY A 46 -1.17 13.17 -4.63
CA GLY A 46 -0.06 13.63 -3.79
C GLY A 46 -0.28 13.50 -2.28
N THR A 47 -1.38 12.89 -1.83
CA THR A 47 -1.63 12.65 -0.40
C THR A 47 -1.13 11.27 0.03
N LYS A 48 -0.92 11.07 1.34
CA LYS A 48 -0.50 9.76 1.87
C LYS A 48 -1.58 8.71 1.63
N TRP A 49 -1.14 7.47 1.37
CA TRP A 49 -2.01 6.31 1.28
C TRP A 49 -2.56 5.90 2.64
#